data_AF-A0A4R4XGA7-F1
#
_entry.id   AF-A0A4R4XGA7-F1
#
_cell.length_a   1.000
_cell.length_b   1.000
_cell.length_c   1.000
_cell.angle_alpha   90.00
_cell.angle_beta   90.00
_cell.angle_gamma   90.00
#
_symmetry.space_group_name_H-M   'P 1'
#
loop_
_entity.id
_entity.type
_entity.pdbx_description
1 polymer ?
#
loop_
_entity_poly.entity_id
_entity_poly.type
_entity_poly.pdbx_seq_one_letter_code
_entity_poly.pdbx_strand_id
1 'polypeptide(L)'
;MNGTNLDDLVALLGRWASGRGPLYLLLAARLRALVDDGVLAPGTTLPPDRTLARRLAVGRGTVVAAYDLLRQEGRLVRRQGSGTRVAPLDLPATRSADGVPANPLLQHLLHPPDGVRLLTCAAPPVPPAALFEAYAEAGACLAGVHDLGYAPAGHPALRAALAAYYTGRGLPTAPEEIIVTTGAQQALTLLTGLLVAPGDTVLAETPTYPGALEVFRHAAAVVKPATSIEDIRRRPALAYFVPTARNPDGAVMDVPSRRRLATLAAAHDVPLVDDEVLAELCFSGETPPPVAAFGRGEQVITVGSLSKLVWGG
;
A
#
# COMPACT_ATOMS: atom_id res chain seq x y z
N MET A 1 29.90 -16.11 -11.26
CA MET A 1 29.20 -16.67 -10.08
C MET A 1 29.02 -15.53 -9.07
N ASN A 2 27.92 -14.77 -9.17
CA ASN A 2 27.64 -13.69 -8.21
C ASN A 2 26.77 -14.25 -7.08
N GLY A 3 27.40 -14.96 -6.13
CA GLY A 3 26.75 -15.32 -4.87
C GLY A 3 26.85 -14.16 -3.89
N THR A 4 25.81 -13.88 -3.12
CA THR A 4 25.93 -12.91 -2.02
C THR A 4 26.85 -13.50 -0.95
N ASN A 5 27.89 -12.76 -0.57
CA ASN A 5 28.71 -13.11 0.59
C ASN A 5 27.82 -13.14 1.84
N LEU A 6 27.96 -14.18 2.66
CA LEU A 6 27.14 -14.42 3.85
C LEU A 6 27.20 -13.24 4.83
N ASP A 7 28.39 -12.66 5.02
CA ASP A 7 28.59 -11.55 5.95
C ASP A 7 27.95 -10.26 5.42
N ASP A 8 28.05 -10.00 4.11
CA ASP A 8 27.38 -8.87 3.47
C ASP A 8 25.86 -8.98 3.60
N LEU A 9 25.30 -10.18 3.40
CA LEU A 9 23.86 -10.40 3.58
C LEU A 9 23.42 -10.14 5.02
N VAL A 10 24.18 -10.61 6.01
CA VAL A 10 23.85 -10.41 7.42
C VAL A 10 23.92 -8.92 7.80
N ALA A 11 24.90 -8.20 7.26
CA ALA A 11 24.99 -6.75 7.42
C ALA A 11 23.78 -6.03 6.80
N LEU A 12 23.36 -6.42 5.59
CA LEU A 12 22.19 -5.88 4.91
C LEU A 12 20.88 -6.18 5.65
N LEU A 13 20.77 -7.36 6.27
CA LEU A 13 19.60 -7.71 7.09
C LEU A 13 19.47 -6.79 8.31
N GLY A 14 20.58 -6.33 8.89
CA GLY A 14 20.57 -5.41 10.03
C GLY A 14 19.76 -5.95 11.22
N ARG A 15 18.94 -5.11 11.85
CA ARG A 15 18.04 -5.50 12.96
C ARG A 15 16.74 -6.15 12.46
N TRP A 16 16.87 -7.17 11.61
CA TRP A 16 15.74 -7.85 10.98
C TRP A 16 14.73 -8.46 11.98
N ALA A 17 15.19 -8.82 13.20
CA ALA A 17 14.36 -9.43 14.24
C ALA A 17 13.73 -8.41 15.22
N SER A 18 13.78 -7.10 14.92
CA SER A 18 13.28 -6.06 15.85
C SER A 18 11.76 -5.84 15.84
N GLY A 19 11.03 -6.45 14.90
CA GLY A 19 9.58 -6.37 14.81
C GLY A 19 8.84 -7.35 15.73
N ARG A 20 7.52 -7.16 15.88
CA ARG A 20 6.63 -8.14 16.51
C ARG A 20 6.23 -9.22 15.50
N GLY A 21 6.03 -10.45 15.97
CA GLY A 21 5.56 -11.58 15.15
C GLY A 21 6.59 -12.69 14.94
N PRO A 22 6.24 -13.75 14.18
CA PRO A 22 7.11 -14.90 13.97
C PRO A 22 8.39 -14.55 13.21
N LEU A 23 9.55 -15.03 13.69
CA LEU A 23 10.86 -14.71 13.12
C LEU A 23 10.98 -15.00 11.61
N TYR A 24 10.31 -16.04 11.10
CA TYR A 24 10.41 -16.37 9.68
C TYR A 24 9.74 -15.32 8.79
N LEU A 25 8.68 -14.66 9.28
CA LEU A 25 8.00 -13.57 8.58
C LEU A 25 8.84 -12.30 8.62
N LEU A 26 9.45 -11.99 9.75
CA LEU A 26 10.39 -10.87 9.87
C LEU A 26 11.60 -11.03 8.95
N LEU A 27 12.17 -12.24 8.90
CA LEU A 27 13.27 -12.55 7.99
C LEU A 27 12.83 -12.47 6.53
N ALA A 28 11.66 -13.02 6.19
CA ALA A 28 11.11 -12.93 4.85
C ALA A 28 10.84 -11.47 4.44
N ALA A 29 10.25 -10.66 5.32
CA ALA A 29 10.00 -9.23 5.09
C ALA A 29 11.29 -8.50 4.73
N ARG A 30 12.35 -8.74 5.51
CA ARG A 30 13.63 -8.06 5.28
C ARG A 30 14.30 -8.52 3.99
N LEU A 31 14.30 -9.82 3.72
CA LEU A 31 14.83 -10.37 2.46
C LEU A 31 14.01 -9.90 1.25
N ARG A 32 12.69 -9.78 1.39
CA ARG A 32 11.79 -9.24 0.36
C ARG A 32 12.17 -7.82 0.01
N ALA A 33 12.31 -6.94 1.01
CA ALA A 33 12.75 -5.56 0.78
C ALA A 33 14.09 -5.54 0.03
N LEU A 34 15.09 -6.33 0.46
CA LEU A 34 16.38 -6.38 -0.24
C LEU A 34 16.28 -6.87 -1.70
N VAL A 35 15.34 -7.77 -2.01
CA VAL A 35 15.08 -8.24 -3.39
C VAL A 35 14.32 -7.18 -4.19
N ASP A 36 13.27 -6.63 -3.63
CA ASP A 36 12.37 -5.66 -4.27
C ASP A 36 13.12 -4.34 -4.54
N ASP A 37 14.04 -3.98 -3.63
CA ASP A 37 14.96 -2.84 -3.75
C ASP A 37 16.11 -3.07 -4.74
N GLY A 38 16.23 -4.29 -5.29
CA GLY A 38 17.31 -4.68 -6.20
C GLY A 38 18.69 -4.70 -5.55
N VAL A 39 18.77 -4.62 -4.21
CA VAL A 39 20.02 -4.81 -3.46
C VAL A 39 20.52 -6.24 -3.68
N LEU A 40 19.60 -7.21 -3.68
CA LEU A 40 19.83 -8.57 -4.14
C LEU A 40 19.34 -8.69 -5.58
N ALA A 41 20.27 -8.57 -6.53
CA ALA A 41 19.96 -8.61 -7.96
C ALA A 41 19.32 -9.94 -8.40
N PRO A 42 18.49 -9.95 -9.46
CA PRO A 42 17.98 -11.20 -10.05
C PRO A 42 19.09 -12.22 -10.35
N GLY A 43 18.84 -13.49 -10.07
CA GLY A 43 19.82 -14.58 -10.24
C GLY A 43 20.87 -14.69 -9.14
N THR A 44 20.94 -13.72 -8.21
CA THR A 44 21.81 -13.78 -7.04
C THR A 44 21.53 -15.04 -6.22
N THR A 45 22.59 -15.76 -5.86
CA THR A 45 22.46 -17.00 -5.07
C THR A 45 22.45 -16.66 -3.58
N LEU A 46 21.40 -17.10 -2.87
CA LEU A 46 21.29 -16.95 -1.42
C LEU A 46 22.06 -18.04 -0.67
N PRO A 47 22.56 -17.76 0.54
CA PRO A 47 23.24 -18.77 1.35
C PRO A 47 22.32 -19.96 1.69
N PRO A 48 22.87 -21.18 1.84
CA PRO A 48 22.11 -22.34 2.27
C PRO A 48 21.41 -22.11 3.61
N ASP A 49 20.22 -22.69 3.78
CA ASP A 49 19.36 -22.48 4.96
C ASP A 49 20.10 -22.77 6.29
N ARG A 50 20.88 -23.85 6.33
CA ARG A 50 21.70 -24.22 7.50
C ARG A 50 22.79 -23.17 7.82
N THR A 51 23.41 -22.59 6.79
CA THR A 51 24.50 -21.63 6.94
C THR A 51 23.96 -20.30 7.45
N LEU A 52 22.88 -19.80 6.84
CA LEU A 52 22.25 -18.56 7.28
C LEU A 52 21.64 -18.71 8.68
N ALA A 53 20.97 -19.83 8.98
CA ALA A 53 20.39 -20.07 10.30
C ALA A 53 21.46 -20.02 11.42
N ARG A 54 22.62 -20.64 11.18
CA ARG A 54 23.74 -20.60 12.12
C ARG A 54 24.27 -19.18 12.32
N ARG A 55 24.42 -18.43 11.23
CA ARG A 55 24.96 -17.06 11.28
C ARG A 55 24.00 -16.08 11.98
N LEU A 56 22.69 -16.26 11.80
CA LEU A 56 21.65 -15.46 12.45
C LEU A 56 21.27 -15.97 13.85
N ALA A 57 21.86 -17.08 14.32
CA ALA A 57 21.54 -17.73 15.59
C ALA A 57 20.05 -18.08 15.76
N VAL A 58 19.40 -18.60 14.71
CA VAL A 58 18.00 -19.02 14.73
C VAL A 58 17.82 -20.48 14.32
N GLY A 59 16.64 -21.04 14.61
CA GLY A 59 16.29 -22.40 14.18
C GLY A 59 16.30 -22.53 12.65
N ARG A 60 16.77 -23.68 12.13
CA ARG A 60 16.78 -23.97 10.69
C ARG A 60 15.39 -23.80 10.05
N GLY A 61 14.33 -24.20 10.76
CA GLY A 61 12.94 -24.08 10.31
C GLY A 61 12.54 -22.63 10.00
N THR A 62 13.10 -21.64 10.71
CA THR A 62 12.85 -20.22 10.49
C THR A 62 13.33 -19.77 9.11
N VAL A 63 14.57 -20.13 8.74
CA VAL A 63 15.13 -19.76 7.43
C VAL A 63 14.43 -20.51 6.30
N VAL A 64 14.13 -21.80 6.51
CA VAL A 64 13.38 -22.61 5.54
C VAL A 64 12.01 -21.99 5.28
N ALA A 65 11.25 -21.68 6.33
CA ALA A 65 9.92 -21.07 6.19
C ALA A 65 9.99 -19.68 5.53
N ALA A 66 11.01 -18.87 5.82
CA ALA A 66 11.21 -17.58 5.17
C ALA A 66 11.49 -17.73 3.67
N TYR A 67 12.39 -18.63 3.29
CA TYR A 67 12.69 -18.92 1.88
C TYR A 67 11.50 -19.50 1.13
N ASP A 68 10.72 -20.38 1.78
CA ASP A 68 9.53 -20.97 1.17
C ASP A 68 8.44 -19.92 0.96
N LEU A 69 8.26 -18.96 1.87
CA LEU A 69 7.33 -17.85 1.70
C LEU A 69 7.71 -16.99 0.49
N LEU A 70 8.97 -16.58 0.39
CA LEU A 70 9.46 -15.78 -0.74
C LEU A 70 9.40 -16.55 -2.08
N ARG A 71 9.49 -17.88 -2.03
CA ARG A 71 9.29 -18.74 -3.21
C ARG A 71 7.82 -18.75 -3.64
N GLN A 72 6.88 -18.84 -2.70
CA GLN A 72 5.44 -18.77 -2.99
C GLN A 72 5.05 -17.41 -3.58
N GLU A 73 5.72 -16.35 -3.17
CA GLU A 73 5.57 -14.99 -3.71
C GLU A 73 6.28 -14.77 -5.05
N GLY A 74 6.98 -15.78 -5.58
CA GLY A 74 7.71 -15.69 -6.84
C GLY A 74 9.00 -14.87 -6.77
N ARG A 75 9.47 -14.48 -5.59
CA ARG A 75 10.72 -13.73 -5.38
C ARG A 75 11.95 -14.61 -5.39
N LEU A 76 11.82 -15.88 -5.02
CA LEU A 76 12.91 -16.87 -5.04
C LEU A 76 12.57 -18.07 -5.93
N VAL A 77 13.60 -18.62 -6.57
CA VAL A 77 13.54 -19.88 -7.30
C VAL A 77 14.54 -20.87 -6.72
N ARG A 78 14.15 -22.15 -6.70
CA ARG A 78 15.03 -23.25 -6.28
C ARG A 78 15.36 -24.08 -7.51
N ARG A 79 16.65 -24.20 -7.85
CA ARG A 79 17.11 -25.15 -8.86
C ARG A 79 17.72 -26.35 -8.15
N GLN A 80 17.27 -27.55 -8.51
CA GLN A 80 17.80 -28.80 -7.98
C GLN A 80 19.33 -28.83 -8.18
N GLY A 81 20.07 -29.07 -7.09
CA GLY A 81 21.54 -29.11 -7.10
C GLY A 81 22.26 -27.75 -7.13
N SER A 82 21.56 -26.61 -7.19
CA SER A 82 22.21 -25.29 -7.29
C SER A 82 21.77 -24.24 -6.26
N GLY A 83 21.03 -24.66 -5.23
CA GLY A 83 20.61 -23.77 -4.15
C GLY A 83 19.41 -22.87 -4.49
N THR A 84 19.17 -21.91 -3.59
CA THR A 84 18.09 -20.92 -3.70
C THR A 84 18.64 -19.65 -4.33
N ARG A 85 17.93 -19.08 -5.31
CA ARG A 85 18.35 -17.86 -6.01
C ARG A 85 17.21 -16.86 -6.06
N VAL A 86 17.55 -15.58 -6.15
CA VAL A 86 16.58 -14.53 -6.49
C VAL A 86 16.00 -14.84 -7.86
N ALA A 87 14.67 -14.85 -7.96
CA ALA A 87 13.97 -15.12 -9.21
C ALA A 87 14.42 -14.14 -10.30
N PRO A 88 14.55 -14.57 -11.57
CA PRO A 88 14.61 -13.65 -12.68
C PRO A 88 13.31 -12.84 -12.65
N LEU A 89 13.42 -11.53 -12.42
CA LEU A 89 12.31 -10.63 -12.71
C LEU A 89 12.26 -10.52 -14.24
N ASP A 90 11.34 -11.21 -14.89
CA ASP A 90 10.91 -10.91 -16.28
C ASP A 90 10.07 -9.63 -16.28
N LEU A 91 10.59 -8.59 -15.62
CA LEU A 91 10.02 -7.25 -15.59
C LEU A 91 11.15 -6.31 -16.02
N PRO A 92 10.92 -5.41 -16.99
CA PRO A 92 11.90 -4.40 -17.36
C PRO A 92 12.36 -3.67 -16.09
N ALA A 93 13.68 -3.49 -15.99
CA ALA A 93 14.42 -3.15 -14.78
C ALA A 93 13.64 -2.27 -13.79
N THR A 94 13.42 -2.78 -12.57
CA THR A 94 12.76 -2.08 -11.44
C THR A 94 13.63 -1.00 -10.80
N ARG A 95 14.56 -0.41 -11.56
CA ARG A 95 15.37 0.71 -11.10
C ARG A 95 14.99 1.94 -11.93
N SER A 96 14.49 2.98 -11.26
CA SER A 96 14.56 4.31 -11.82
C SER A 96 16.01 4.67 -12.11
N ALA A 97 16.26 5.65 -12.99
CA ALA A 97 17.60 6.18 -13.24
C ALA A 97 18.32 6.60 -11.92
N ASP A 98 17.54 6.97 -10.90
CA ASP A 98 18.02 7.39 -9.58
C ASP A 98 18.24 6.26 -8.56
N GLY A 99 18.07 4.99 -8.95
CA GLY A 99 18.33 3.84 -8.07
C GLY A 99 17.30 3.62 -6.95
N VAL A 100 16.13 4.25 -7.04
CA VAL A 100 15.04 4.09 -6.07
C VAL A 100 14.21 2.87 -6.44
N PRO A 101 13.91 1.98 -5.47
CA PRO A 101 12.97 0.87 -5.65
C PRO A 101 11.62 1.41 -6.09
N ALA A 102 11.11 0.93 -7.21
CA ALA A 102 9.80 1.35 -7.69
C ALA A 102 9.01 0.15 -8.20
N ASN A 103 7.72 0.18 -7.89
CA ASN A 103 6.76 -0.80 -8.37
C ASN A 103 6.88 -0.93 -9.91
N PRO A 104 7.05 -2.15 -10.46
CA PRO A 104 7.21 -2.35 -11.90
C PRO A 104 6.01 -1.83 -12.72
N LEU A 105 4.80 -1.78 -12.15
CA LEU A 105 3.66 -1.12 -12.78
C LEU A 105 3.81 0.41 -12.77
N LEU A 106 4.32 0.99 -11.68
CA LEU A 106 4.61 2.42 -11.61
C LEU A 106 5.73 2.81 -12.58
N GLN A 107 6.77 1.99 -12.72
CA GLN A 107 7.84 2.22 -13.68
C GLN A 107 7.32 2.18 -15.12
N HIS A 108 6.46 1.23 -15.47
CA HIS A 108 5.78 1.25 -16.77
C HIS A 108 4.94 2.51 -16.96
N LEU A 109 4.22 2.96 -15.93
CA LEU A 109 3.42 4.20 -15.98
C LEU A 109 4.27 5.44 -16.23
N LEU A 110 5.43 5.55 -15.59
CA LEU A 110 6.33 6.70 -15.70
C LEU A 110 7.15 6.66 -17.00
N HIS A 111 7.44 5.46 -17.52
CA HIS A 111 8.25 5.25 -18.70
C HIS A 111 7.51 4.33 -19.70
N PRO A 112 6.42 4.84 -20.32
CA PRO A 112 5.73 4.10 -21.37
C PRO A 112 6.67 3.85 -22.56
N PRO A 113 6.59 2.67 -23.22
CA PRO A 113 7.30 2.45 -24.48
C PRO A 113 6.91 3.50 -25.55
N ASP A 114 7.84 3.80 -26.45
CA ASP A 114 7.60 4.74 -27.55
C ASP A 114 6.37 4.34 -28.39
N GLY A 115 5.52 5.32 -28.68
CA GLY A 115 4.29 5.10 -29.43
C GLY A 115 3.14 4.46 -28.65
N VAL A 116 3.33 4.13 -27.36
CA VAL A 116 2.28 3.56 -26.50
C VAL A 116 1.61 4.65 -25.66
N ARG A 117 0.28 4.69 -25.68
CA ARG A 117 -0.53 5.48 -24.74
C ARG A 117 -1.03 4.55 -23.64
N LEU A 118 -0.50 4.71 -22.43
CA LEU A 118 -0.93 3.93 -21.28
C LEU A 118 -2.22 4.52 -20.70
N LEU A 119 -3.30 3.73 -20.75
CA LEU A 119 -4.58 4.07 -20.13
C LEU A 119 -4.69 3.53 -18.68
N THR A 120 -3.56 3.15 -18.08
CA THR A 120 -3.48 2.50 -16.78
C THR A 120 -3.36 3.48 -15.61
N CYS A 121 -3.27 4.79 -15.87
CA CYS A 121 -3.29 5.83 -14.84
C CYS A 121 -4.35 6.89 -15.18
N ALA A 122 -5.38 6.99 -14.35
CA ALA A 122 -6.43 8.00 -14.45
C ALA A 122 -6.00 9.30 -13.76
N ALA A 123 -4.91 9.93 -14.23
CA ALA A 123 -4.43 11.21 -13.71
C ALA A 123 -4.11 12.18 -14.86
N PRO A 124 -4.31 13.50 -14.67
CA PRO A 124 -3.86 14.51 -15.63
C PRO A 124 -2.35 14.40 -15.88
N PRO A 125 -1.89 14.50 -17.15
CA PRO A 125 -0.47 14.36 -17.48
C PRO A 125 0.36 15.61 -17.12
N VAL A 126 -0.29 16.75 -16.90
CA VAL A 126 0.33 18.03 -16.55
C VAL A 126 -0.51 18.77 -15.50
N PRO A 127 0.09 19.64 -14.68
CA PRO A 127 -0.65 20.42 -13.71
C PRO A 127 -1.65 21.38 -14.41
N PRO A 128 -2.90 21.47 -13.94
CA PRO A 128 -3.87 22.41 -14.49
C PRO A 128 -3.56 23.87 -14.10
N ALA A 129 -4.02 24.84 -14.90
CA ALA A 129 -3.82 26.27 -14.64
C ALA A 129 -4.28 26.71 -13.23
N ALA A 130 -5.43 26.20 -12.78
CA ALA A 130 -5.98 26.47 -11.44
C ALA A 130 -5.03 26.06 -10.30
N LEU A 131 -4.14 25.09 -10.52
CA LEU A 131 -3.14 24.71 -9.52
C LEU A 131 -2.12 25.84 -9.31
N PHE A 132 -1.68 26.51 -10.38
CA PHE A 132 -0.74 27.62 -10.30
C PHE A 132 -1.32 28.83 -9.57
N GLU A 133 -2.59 29.13 -9.84
CA GLU A 133 -3.34 30.19 -9.14
C GLU A 133 -3.46 29.88 -7.64
N ALA A 134 -3.80 28.64 -7.29
CA ALA A 134 -3.87 28.19 -5.90
C ALA A 134 -2.51 28.29 -5.18
N TYR A 135 -1.40 27.96 -5.85
CA TYR A 135 -0.07 28.14 -5.27
C TYR A 135 0.30 29.60 -5.06
N ALA A 136 -0.05 30.50 -5.99
CA ALA A 136 0.18 31.93 -5.84
C ALA A 136 -0.59 32.51 -4.64
N GLU A 137 -1.86 32.13 -4.50
CA GLU A 137 -2.71 32.51 -3.36
C GLU A 137 -2.17 31.94 -2.04
N ALA A 138 -1.82 30.65 -2.02
CA ALA A 138 -1.24 30.01 -0.84
C ALA A 138 0.07 30.69 -0.40
N GLY A 139 0.92 31.08 -1.36
CA GLY A 139 2.15 31.82 -1.10
C GLY A 139 1.89 33.18 -0.45
N ALA A 140 0.86 33.91 -0.90
CA ALA A 140 0.47 35.19 -0.30
C ALA A 140 -0.01 35.02 1.16
N CYS A 141 -0.73 33.94 1.46
CA CYS A 141 -1.21 33.64 2.81
C CYS A 141 -0.08 33.39 3.83
N LEU A 142 1.11 32.96 3.39
CA LEU A 142 2.25 32.71 4.27
C LEU A 142 2.78 33.98 4.96
N ALA A 143 2.57 35.15 4.37
CA ALA A 143 3.03 36.42 4.93
C ALA A 143 2.41 36.72 6.32
N GLY A 144 1.25 36.12 6.64
CA GLY A 144 0.57 36.27 7.93
C GLY A 144 0.84 35.16 8.95
N VAL A 145 1.70 34.19 8.63
CA VAL A 145 1.97 33.05 9.52
C VAL A 145 3.01 33.44 10.57
N HIS A 146 2.66 33.25 11.84
CA HIS A 146 3.48 33.60 13.00
C HIS A 146 3.63 32.45 14.00
N ASP A 147 3.75 31.22 13.49
CA ASP A 147 4.05 30.02 14.27
C ASP A 147 5.13 29.17 13.61
N LEU A 148 5.45 28.01 14.18
CA LEU A 148 6.50 27.11 13.68
C LEU A 148 6.11 26.37 12.39
N GLY A 149 4.87 26.50 11.91
CA GLY A 149 4.37 25.82 10.71
C GLY A 149 4.19 24.30 10.85
N TYR A 150 4.45 23.73 12.02
CA TYR A 150 4.31 22.29 12.24
C TYR A 150 2.84 21.91 12.48
N ALA A 151 2.27 21.19 11.53
CA ALA A 151 0.94 20.61 11.63
C ALA A 151 0.98 19.09 11.36
N PRO A 152 1.30 18.25 12.37
CA PRO A 152 1.53 16.81 12.16
C PRO A 152 0.35 16.05 11.56
N ALA A 153 -0.89 16.48 11.82
CA ALA A 153 -2.11 15.91 11.23
C ALA A 153 -2.56 16.63 9.95
N GLY A 154 -1.87 17.68 9.51
CA GLY A 154 -2.25 18.54 8.39
C GLY A 154 -2.67 19.95 8.80
N HIS A 155 -2.57 20.87 7.86
CA HIS A 155 -2.91 22.29 8.06
C HIS A 155 -4.37 22.47 8.52
N PRO A 156 -4.68 23.24 9.57
CA PRO A 156 -6.03 23.34 10.13
C PRO A 156 -7.11 23.73 9.12
N ALA A 157 -6.84 24.73 8.27
CA ALA A 157 -7.81 25.15 7.24
C ALA A 157 -8.09 24.06 6.19
N LEU A 158 -7.07 23.24 5.85
CA LEU A 158 -7.23 22.13 4.93
C LEU A 158 -8.07 21.01 5.57
N ARG A 159 -7.81 20.70 6.84
CA ARG A 159 -8.60 19.71 7.60
C ARG A 159 -10.08 20.13 7.68
N ALA A 160 -10.34 21.41 7.94
CA ALA A 160 -11.70 21.95 7.95
C ALA A 160 -12.38 21.87 6.58
N ALA A 161 -11.67 22.19 5.50
CA ALA A 161 -12.20 22.08 4.14
C ALA A 161 -12.52 20.62 3.76
N LEU A 162 -11.64 19.67 4.09
CA LEU A 162 -11.86 18.25 3.84
C LEU A 162 -13.03 17.69 4.67
N ALA A 163 -13.15 18.08 5.94
CA ALA A 163 -14.27 17.69 6.79
C ALA A 163 -15.62 18.21 6.25
N ALA A 164 -15.65 19.46 5.79
CA ALA A 164 -16.83 20.03 5.13
C ALA A 164 -17.16 19.31 3.82
N TYR A 165 -16.15 18.95 3.03
CA TYR A 165 -16.30 18.18 1.80
C TYR A 165 -16.95 16.81 2.05
N TYR A 166 -16.44 16.02 3.01
CA TYR A 166 -17.02 14.72 3.35
C TYR A 166 -18.42 14.84 3.96
N THR A 167 -18.66 15.88 4.78
CA THR A 167 -19.99 16.20 5.31
C THR A 167 -20.98 16.47 4.19
N GLY A 168 -20.58 17.23 3.17
CA GLY A 168 -21.38 17.48 1.97
C GLY A 168 -21.68 16.22 1.16
N ARG A 169 -20.81 15.21 1.22
CA ARG A 169 -21.01 13.87 0.61
C ARG A 169 -21.84 12.90 1.48
N GLY A 170 -22.40 13.37 2.58
CA GLY A 170 -23.25 12.58 3.47
C GLY A 170 -22.51 11.77 4.52
N LEU A 171 -21.21 12.03 4.74
CA LEU A 171 -20.43 11.51 5.85
C LEU A 171 -20.14 12.67 6.82
N PRO A 172 -20.92 12.84 7.91
CA PRO A 172 -20.60 13.84 8.92
C PRO A 172 -19.16 13.65 9.41
N THR A 173 -18.34 14.70 9.33
CA THR A 173 -16.91 14.64 9.65
C THR A 173 -16.47 15.90 10.37
N ALA A 174 -15.73 15.75 11.46
CA ALA A 174 -15.07 16.84 12.16
C ALA A 174 -13.62 17.00 11.67
N PRO A 175 -13.03 18.21 11.70
CA PRO A 175 -11.63 18.43 11.32
C PRO A 175 -10.64 17.53 12.07
N GLU A 176 -10.95 17.17 13.32
CA GLU A 176 -10.14 16.31 14.19
C GLU A 176 -9.99 14.89 13.65
N GLU A 177 -10.96 14.42 12.85
CA GLU A 177 -10.98 13.09 12.23
C GLU A 177 -10.17 13.04 10.93
N ILE A 178 -9.71 14.19 10.42
CA ILE A 178 -8.90 14.28 9.20
C ILE A 178 -7.41 14.21 9.54
N ILE A 179 -6.69 13.32 8.85
CA ILE A 179 -5.22 13.31 8.77
C ILE A 179 -4.82 13.55 7.31
N VAL A 180 -4.06 14.61 7.05
CA VAL A 180 -3.53 14.92 5.72
C VAL A 180 -2.22 14.15 5.52
N THR A 181 -2.12 13.49 4.36
CA THR A 181 -0.93 12.77 3.92
C THR A 181 -0.46 13.34 2.58
N THR A 182 0.75 12.99 2.16
CA THR A 182 1.31 13.32 0.84
C THR A 182 0.67 12.50 -0.30
N GLY A 183 -0.31 11.66 0.02
CA GLY A 183 -1.08 10.87 -0.93
C GLY A 183 -1.58 9.55 -0.32
N ALA A 184 -2.54 8.91 -0.98
CA ALA A 184 -3.16 7.68 -0.49
C ALA A 184 -2.15 6.54 -0.21
N GLN A 185 -1.04 6.47 -0.94
CA GLN A 185 0.03 5.49 -0.67
C GLN A 185 0.67 5.69 0.72
N GLN A 186 0.89 6.93 1.13
CA GLN A 186 1.39 7.21 2.48
C GLN A 186 0.33 6.86 3.52
N ALA A 187 -0.94 7.18 3.27
CA ALA A 187 -2.04 6.79 4.16
C ALA A 187 -2.12 5.27 4.36
N LEU A 188 -2.08 4.49 3.27
CA LEU A 188 -2.08 3.02 3.33
C LEU A 188 -0.85 2.48 4.09
N THR A 189 0.32 3.09 3.91
CA THR A 189 1.54 2.71 4.63
C THR A 189 1.42 2.95 6.14
N LEU A 190 0.90 4.13 6.54
CA LEU A 190 0.67 4.47 7.94
C LEU A 190 -0.36 3.53 8.59
N LEU A 191 -1.49 3.30 7.91
CA LEU A 191 -2.54 2.40 8.39
C LEU A 191 -2.05 0.97 8.53
N THR A 192 -1.30 0.47 7.54
CA THR A 192 -0.72 -0.87 7.60
C THR A 192 0.29 -0.99 8.74
N GLY A 193 1.18 0.00 8.92
CA GLY A 193 2.14 0.00 10.01
C GLY A 193 1.49 0.10 11.40
N LEU A 194 0.30 0.70 11.50
CA LEU A 194 -0.46 0.82 12.74
C LEU A 194 -1.28 -0.44 13.05
N LEU A 195 -1.93 -1.02 12.04
CA LEU A 195 -2.99 -2.03 12.22
C LEU A 195 -2.56 -3.46 11.91
N VAL A 196 -1.43 -3.66 11.21
CA VAL A 196 -1.05 -4.97 10.67
C VAL A 196 0.32 -5.38 11.18
N ALA A 197 0.38 -6.55 11.83
CA ALA A 197 1.63 -7.20 12.19
C ALA A 197 2.06 -8.23 11.12
N PRO A 198 3.37 -8.54 11.03
CA PRO A 198 3.87 -9.62 10.20
C PRO A 198 3.14 -10.95 10.45
N GLY A 199 2.56 -11.52 9.39
CA GLY A 199 1.76 -12.75 9.42
C GLY A 199 0.27 -12.56 9.57
N ASP A 200 -0.19 -11.35 9.91
CA ASP A 200 -1.61 -11.06 10.00
C ASP A 200 -2.29 -11.21 8.64
N THR A 201 -3.56 -11.56 8.69
CA THR A 201 -4.37 -11.68 7.47
C THR A 201 -4.95 -10.33 7.10
N VAL A 202 -4.69 -9.89 5.86
CA VAL A 202 -5.35 -8.73 5.25
C VAL A 202 -6.30 -9.24 4.20
N LEU A 203 -7.59 -8.90 4.33
CA LEU A 203 -8.62 -9.24 3.35
C LEU A 203 -8.69 -8.11 2.32
N ALA A 204 -8.34 -8.40 1.06
CA ALA A 204 -8.34 -7.40 0.00
C ALA A 204 -9.36 -7.76 -1.09
N GLU A 205 -10.10 -6.77 -1.57
CA GLU A 205 -10.99 -6.93 -2.72
C GLU A 205 -10.26 -7.51 -3.94
N THR A 206 -10.96 -8.20 -4.84
CA THR A 206 -10.37 -8.78 -6.06
C THR A 206 -11.31 -8.59 -7.26
N PRO A 207 -10.84 -7.95 -8.35
CA PRO A 207 -9.54 -7.29 -8.51
C PRO A 207 -9.41 -6.04 -7.63
N THR A 208 -8.19 -5.52 -7.45
CA THR A 208 -7.94 -4.29 -6.66
C THR A 208 -6.66 -3.58 -7.08
N TYR A 209 -6.41 -2.41 -6.48
CA TYR A 209 -5.24 -1.58 -6.73
C TYR A 209 -3.93 -2.29 -6.31
N PRO A 210 -3.00 -2.53 -7.24
CA PRO A 210 -1.76 -3.26 -6.95
C PRO A 210 -0.86 -2.60 -5.90
N GLY A 211 -0.94 -1.27 -5.77
CA GLY A 211 -0.14 -0.52 -4.80
C GLY A 211 -0.53 -0.83 -3.34
N ALA A 212 -1.80 -1.12 -3.05
CA ALA A 212 -2.21 -1.55 -1.72
C ALA A 212 -1.62 -2.94 -1.37
N LEU A 213 -1.65 -3.87 -2.33
CA LEU A 213 -1.08 -5.21 -2.17
C LEU A 213 0.42 -5.16 -1.86
N GLU A 214 1.14 -4.21 -2.46
CA GLU A 214 2.55 -3.98 -2.19
C GLU A 214 2.80 -3.52 -0.76
N VAL A 215 2.04 -2.55 -0.26
CA VAL A 215 2.14 -2.07 1.13
C VAL A 215 1.89 -3.22 2.12
N PHE A 216 0.83 -4.01 1.91
CA PHE A 216 0.53 -5.14 2.80
C PHE A 216 1.62 -6.22 2.77
N ARG A 217 2.19 -6.49 1.58
CA ARG A 217 3.32 -7.42 1.46
C ARG A 217 4.58 -6.85 2.10
N HIS A 218 4.84 -5.55 2.06
CA HIS A 218 5.99 -4.97 2.78
C HIS A 218 5.88 -5.17 4.29
N ALA A 219 4.67 -5.15 4.84
CA ALA A 219 4.41 -5.50 6.23
C ALA A 219 4.45 -7.01 6.52
N ALA A 220 4.78 -7.86 5.54
CA ALA A 220 4.71 -9.32 5.61
C ALA A 220 3.34 -9.86 6.03
N ALA A 221 2.27 -9.17 5.66
CA ALA A 221 0.91 -9.65 5.82
C ALA A 221 0.62 -10.82 4.86
N VAL A 222 -0.26 -11.71 5.30
CA VAL A 222 -0.86 -12.74 4.45
C VAL A 222 -2.10 -12.14 3.77
N VAL A 223 -1.91 -11.65 2.55
CA VAL A 223 -3.03 -11.06 1.77
C VAL A 223 -3.93 -12.17 1.23
N LYS A 224 -5.21 -12.13 1.59
CA LYS A 224 -6.25 -13.05 1.13
C LYS A 224 -7.25 -12.30 0.24
N PRO A 225 -7.60 -12.83 -0.94
CA PRO A 225 -8.63 -12.24 -1.77
C PRO A 225 -10.00 -12.39 -1.09
N ALA A 226 -10.80 -11.33 -1.09
CA ALA A 226 -12.18 -11.38 -0.66
C ALA A 226 -13.02 -12.07 -1.74
N THR A 227 -13.65 -13.19 -1.38
CA THR A 227 -14.63 -13.87 -2.24
C THR A 227 -16.03 -13.31 -2.03
N SER A 228 -16.28 -12.74 -0.85
CA SER A 228 -17.50 -12.06 -0.45
C SER A 228 -17.19 -11.09 0.69
N ILE A 229 -18.02 -10.05 0.86
CA ILE A 229 -17.96 -9.17 2.05
C ILE A 229 -18.15 -9.96 3.36
N GLU A 230 -18.81 -11.12 3.32
CA GLU A 230 -19.00 -11.99 4.49
C GLU A 230 -17.69 -12.61 5.00
N ASP A 231 -16.61 -12.60 4.21
CA ASP A 231 -15.28 -13.06 4.66
C ASP A 231 -14.74 -12.23 5.84
N ILE A 232 -15.27 -11.03 6.07
CA ILE A 232 -14.98 -10.20 7.26
C ILE A 232 -15.28 -10.94 8.57
N ARG A 233 -16.23 -11.89 8.57
CA ARG A 233 -16.55 -12.71 9.75
C ARG A 233 -15.36 -13.54 10.25
N ARG A 234 -14.37 -13.78 9.39
CA ARG A 234 -13.11 -14.48 9.72
C ARG A 234 -12.14 -13.60 10.50
N ARG A 235 -12.49 -12.33 10.76
CA ARG A 235 -11.74 -11.35 11.54
C ARG A 235 -10.30 -11.18 11.04
N PRO A 236 -10.09 -10.74 9.78
CA PRO A 236 -8.78 -10.31 9.35
C PRO A 236 -8.32 -9.11 10.20
N ALA A 237 -7.01 -8.87 10.26
CA ALA A 237 -6.47 -7.69 10.96
C ALA A 237 -6.85 -6.39 10.26
N LEU A 238 -7.06 -6.45 8.94
CA LEU A 238 -7.49 -5.33 8.11
C LEU A 238 -8.28 -5.84 6.91
N ALA A 239 -9.34 -5.13 6.54
CA ALA A 239 -10.03 -5.28 5.26
C ALA A 239 -9.76 -4.05 4.37
N TYR A 240 -9.58 -4.25 3.07
CA TYR A 240 -9.33 -3.20 2.09
C TYR A 240 -10.23 -3.38 0.87
N PHE A 241 -11.06 -2.37 0.59
CA PHE A 241 -12.02 -2.35 -0.52
C PHE A 241 -11.89 -1.04 -1.30
N VAL A 242 -12.26 -1.07 -2.57
CA VAL A 242 -12.39 0.11 -3.45
C VAL A 242 -13.85 0.20 -3.92
N PRO A 243 -14.77 0.71 -3.08
CA PRO A 243 -16.20 0.55 -3.32
C PRO A 243 -16.75 1.40 -4.46
N THR A 244 -16.07 2.49 -4.84
CA THR A 244 -16.47 3.39 -5.93
C THR A 244 -15.38 3.43 -6.99
N ALA A 245 -15.73 3.22 -8.26
CA ALA A 245 -14.77 3.14 -9.37
C ALA A 245 -13.65 2.12 -9.12
N ARG A 246 -14.03 0.88 -8.79
CA ARG A 246 -13.06 -0.16 -8.42
C ARG A 246 -11.95 -0.31 -9.46
N ASN A 247 -10.71 -0.31 -9.00
CA ASN A 247 -9.57 -0.51 -9.87
C ASN A 247 -9.38 -2.02 -10.17
N PRO A 248 -9.40 -2.48 -11.44
CA PRO A 248 -9.42 -1.71 -12.69
C PRO A 248 -10.78 -1.68 -13.43
N ASP A 249 -11.81 -2.37 -12.95
CA ASP A 249 -13.04 -2.61 -13.73
C ASP A 249 -14.10 -1.51 -13.64
N GLY A 250 -13.88 -0.48 -12.81
CA GLY A 250 -14.75 0.68 -12.65
C GLY A 250 -16.05 0.38 -11.91
N ALA A 251 -16.21 -0.80 -11.30
CA ALA A 251 -17.44 -1.19 -10.62
C ALA A 251 -17.77 -0.23 -9.45
N VAL A 252 -19.06 0.02 -9.23
CA VAL A 252 -19.58 0.81 -8.12
C VAL A 252 -20.43 -0.10 -7.24
N MET A 253 -20.04 -0.24 -5.97
CA MET A 253 -20.77 -0.99 -4.96
C MET A 253 -22.07 -0.26 -4.60
N ASP A 254 -23.19 -0.98 -4.61
CA ASP A 254 -24.50 -0.42 -4.26
C ASP A 254 -24.63 -0.07 -2.76
N VAL A 255 -25.59 0.79 -2.43
CA VAL A 255 -25.83 1.25 -1.06
C VAL A 255 -26.16 0.11 -0.08
N PRO A 256 -27.00 -0.89 -0.42
CA PRO A 256 -27.24 -2.04 0.45
C PRO A 256 -25.96 -2.80 0.82
N SER A 257 -25.07 -3.04 -0.16
CA SER A 257 -23.80 -3.73 0.06
C SER A 257 -22.84 -2.91 0.90
N ARG A 258 -22.75 -1.59 0.69
CA ARG A 258 -21.97 -0.67 1.54
C ARG A 258 -22.42 -0.70 2.99
N ARG A 259 -23.74 -0.62 3.22
CA ARG A 259 -24.30 -0.71 4.59
C ARG A 259 -24.01 -2.05 5.22
N ARG A 260 -24.11 -3.14 4.45
CA ARG A 260 -23.78 -4.49 4.93
C ARG A 260 -22.29 -4.61 5.28
N LEU A 261 -21.41 -4.08 4.43
CA LEU A 261 -19.96 -4.04 4.63
C LEU A 261 -19.59 -3.29 5.92
N ALA A 262 -20.11 -2.07 6.12
CA ALA A 262 -19.90 -1.29 7.33
C ALA A 262 -20.44 -2.01 8.58
N THR A 263 -21.62 -2.63 8.48
CA THR A 263 -22.22 -3.41 9.58
C THR A 263 -21.37 -4.62 9.95
N LEU A 264 -20.82 -5.34 8.97
CA LEU A 264 -19.96 -6.50 9.20
C LEU A 264 -18.64 -6.08 9.85
N ALA A 265 -18.01 -5.01 9.36
CA ALA A 265 -16.78 -4.47 9.95
C ALA A 265 -16.99 -4.11 11.43
N ALA A 266 -18.05 -3.36 11.74
CA ALA A 266 -18.39 -3.00 13.12
C ALA A 266 -18.74 -4.22 14.00
N ALA A 267 -19.57 -5.15 13.51
CA ALA A 267 -20.01 -6.31 14.29
C ALA A 267 -18.88 -7.29 14.62
N HIS A 268 -17.81 -7.30 13.81
CA HIS A 268 -16.67 -8.19 13.97
C HIS A 268 -15.40 -7.50 14.47
N ASP A 269 -15.47 -6.19 14.71
CA ASP A 269 -14.37 -5.31 15.12
C ASP A 269 -13.16 -5.41 14.17
N VAL A 270 -13.45 -5.31 12.87
CA VAL A 270 -12.46 -5.40 11.79
C VAL A 270 -12.25 -4.00 11.22
N PRO A 271 -11.03 -3.44 11.32
CA PRO A 271 -10.68 -2.22 10.60
C PRO A 271 -10.87 -2.41 9.10
N LEU A 272 -11.54 -1.45 8.46
CA LEU A 272 -11.87 -1.46 7.05
C LEU A 272 -11.36 -0.17 6.41
N VAL A 273 -10.50 -0.29 5.41
CA VAL A 273 -10.14 0.81 4.53
C VAL A 273 -11.13 0.88 3.37
N ASP A 274 -11.76 2.04 3.26
CA ASP A 274 -12.61 2.47 2.15
C ASP A 274 -11.79 3.38 1.22
N ASP A 275 -11.22 2.80 0.16
CA ASP A 275 -10.40 3.53 -0.81
C ASP A 275 -11.31 4.29 -1.80
N GLU A 276 -11.28 5.61 -1.70
CA GLU A 276 -12.05 6.54 -2.51
C GLU A 276 -11.20 7.34 -3.51
N VAL A 277 -9.95 6.93 -3.77
CA VAL A 277 -9.03 7.67 -4.65
C VAL A 277 -9.60 7.93 -6.04
N LEU A 278 -10.43 7.03 -6.55
CA LEU A 278 -11.08 7.13 -7.87
C LEU A 278 -12.56 7.50 -7.80
N ALA A 279 -13.12 7.73 -6.61
CA ALA A 279 -14.57 7.84 -6.42
C ALA A 279 -15.23 8.93 -7.26
N GLU A 280 -14.54 10.05 -7.46
CA GLU A 280 -15.03 11.20 -8.24
C GLU A 280 -14.71 11.11 -9.74
N LEU A 281 -14.12 10.01 -10.20
CA LEU A 281 -13.80 9.76 -11.61
C LEU A 281 -14.83 8.86 -12.31
N CYS A 282 -15.97 8.56 -11.66
CA CYS A 282 -17.08 7.82 -12.25
C CYS A 282 -17.77 8.63 -13.37
N PHE A 283 -17.59 8.23 -14.63
CA PHE A 283 -18.28 8.85 -15.78
C PHE A 283 -19.81 8.73 -15.73
N SER A 284 -20.35 7.71 -15.04
CA SER A 284 -21.79 7.56 -14.83
C SER A 284 -22.40 8.65 -13.94
N GLY A 285 -21.56 9.42 -13.22
CA GLY A 285 -21.97 10.38 -12.21
C GLY A 285 -22.38 9.74 -10.88
N GLU A 286 -22.37 8.40 -10.78
CA GLU A 286 -22.69 7.69 -9.55
C GLU A 286 -21.58 7.87 -8.53
N THR A 287 -21.88 8.63 -7.48
CA THR A 287 -20.97 8.89 -6.36
C THR A 287 -21.69 8.61 -5.04
N PRO A 288 -21.95 7.33 -4.71
CA PRO A 288 -22.60 7.00 -3.44
C PRO A 288 -21.79 7.55 -2.26
N PRO A 289 -22.44 7.77 -1.09
CA PRO A 289 -21.72 8.13 0.12
C PRO A 289 -20.61 7.11 0.44
N PRO A 290 -19.50 7.55 1.07
CA PRO A 290 -18.45 6.67 1.54
C PRO A 290 -19.03 5.57 2.44
N VAL A 291 -18.36 4.41 2.53
CA VAL A 291 -18.83 3.29 3.37
C VAL A 291 -18.96 3.71 4.83
N ALA A 292 -18.09 4.62 5.29
CA ALA A 292 -18.13 5.18 6.64
C ALA A 292 -19.47 5.86 6.96
N ALA A 293 -20.20 6.39 5.97
CA ALA A 293 -21.50 7.03 6.18
C ALA A 293 -22.58 6.06 6.69
N PHE A 294 -22.35 4.76 6.54
CA PHE A 294 -23.25 3.70 7.02
C PHE A 294 -22.72 2.99 8.28
N GLY A 295 -21.50 3.32 8.71
CA GLY A 295 -20.92 2.86 9.96
C GLY A 295 -21.38 3.73 11.13
N ARG A 296 -21.41 3.15 12.33
CA ARG A 296 -21.62 3.90 13.60
C ARG A 296 -20.40 3.85 14.52
N GLY A 297 -19.32 3.20 14.08
CA GLY A 297 -18.13 2.96 14.88
C GLY A 297 -16.86 3.35 14.11
N GLU A 298 -15.74 3.28 14.81
CA GLU A 298 -14.42 3.74 14.38
C GLU A 298 -13.72 2.76 13.41
N GLN A 299 -14.42 1.70 12.98
CA GLN A 299 -13.83 0.63 12.17
C GLN A 299 -13.57 1.05 10.72
N VAL A 300 -14.32 2.00 10.16
CA VAL A 300 -14.19 2.36 8.73
C VAL A 300 -13.33 3.61 8.58
N ILE A 301 -12.26 3.49 7.79
CA ILE A 301 -11.28 4.54 7.53
C ILE A 301 -11.32 4.86 6.03
N THR A 302 -11.86 6.04 5.69
CA THR A 302 -11.94 6.50 4.30
C THR A 302 -10.62 7.13 3.86
N VAL A 303 -10.10 6.69 2.71
CA VAL A 303 -8.85 7.20 2.12
C VAL A 303 -9.16 7.85 0.78
N GLY A 304 -9.13 9.17 0.73
CA GLY A 304 -9.24 9.97 -0.50
C GLY A 304 -7.89 10.45 -1.03
N SER A 305 -7.88 10.99 -2.25
CA SER A 305 -6.70 11.66 -2.80
C SER A 305 -7.05 12.64 -3.93
N LEU A 306 -6.38 13.79 -3.96
CA LEU A 306 -6.44 14.73 -5.08
C LEU A 306 -5.51 14.33 -6.23
N SER A 307 -4.68 13.29 -6.06
CA SER A 307 -3.65 12.90 -7.03
C SER A 307 -4.18 12.51 -8.41
N LYS A 308 -5.45 12.14 -8.49
CA LYS A 308 -6.11 11.67 -9.72
C LYS A 308 -7.06 12.72 -10.30
N LEU A 309 -7.62 13.58 -9.46
CA LEU A 309 -8.53 14.66 -9.85
C LEU A 309 -7.78 15.91 -10.31
N VAL A 310 -6.68 16.24 -9.62
CA VAL A 310 -5.91 17.46 -9.85
C VAL A 310 -4.61 17.11 -10.57
N TRP A 311 -3.66 16.48 -9.87
CA TRP A 311 -2.37 16.09 -10.42
C TRP A 311 -1.61 15.18 -9.45
N GLY A 312 -0.81 14.25 -9.98
CA GLY A 312 -0.20 13.14 -9.22
C GLY A 312 0.94 13.50 -8.28
N GLY A 313 1.48 14.70 -8.35
CA GLY A 313 2.54 15.19 -7.47
C GLY A 313 3.05 16.52 -7.96
#